data_AF-A0A2V6EYU9-F1
#
_entry.id   AF-A0A2V6EYU9-F1
#
_cell.length_a   1.000
_cell.length_b   1.000
_cell.length_c   1.000
_cell.angle_alpha   90.00
_cell.angle_beta   90.00
_cell.angle_gamma   90.00
#
_symmetry.space_group_name_H-M   'P 1'
#
loop_
_entity.id
_entity.type
_entity.pdbx_description
1 polymer ?
#
loop_
_entity_poly.entity_id
_entity_poly.type
_entity_poly.pdbx_seq_one_letter_code
_entity_poly.pdbx_strand_id
1 'polypeptide(L)'
;MKAIVLSGSSFICRLLSLVLVFLLVILASAKIASAQLNNTTNGPNAVVTNGTNAGASMTTGDDNSAYGFSALQKTKTGLGNTAVGSLSLKNNIAGSHNTAVGYSALTVDTAGDNTALGYSALNKNTTGKLNVASGAFALFSSVSGTYNTAETGANNAAFGYTSLYHNTASFNTAFGSQTLVYNTTGTENTATGYQALVFNTAGTENTANGFQALQNNSDGAQNAACGAGALSSNTGGNGNTAAGYQALYSNTNGFLNIAIGSRAGVAITTGNHNIDIGNEGIAGDGDTIRIGDPFENQATYIAGIAGQTVGAGGSTCYVDNFGKLGVFLSARRFKTDITDMANASDAVLRLRPVSFRYKPELNATGAPQFGLIAEEVAEVNPDLVVRDAKGELSTVRYEAVNAMLLNEFLKEHLKVEKLEAAVAQQQKDFAATTTQQRKEIQLLRASLAEQAAQIQKVGAQLEMSKAVPKTVSNNP
;
A
#
# COMPACT_ATOMS: atom_id res chain seq x y z
N MET A 1 -82.83 -17.96 -78.64
CA MET A 1 -82.18 -16.70 -79.04
C MET A 1 -82.12 -15.79 -77.81
N LYS A 2 -81.00 -15.08 -77.64
CA LYS A 2 -80.58 -14.20 -76.53
C LYS A 2 -81.61 -13.16 -76.04
N ALA A 3 -81.53 -12.84 -74.75
CA ALA A 3 -81.20 -11.52 -74.12
C ALA A 3 -81.73 -11.51 -72.67
N ILE A 4 -80.97 -11.69 -71.57
CA ILE A 4 -80.01 -10.79 -70.84
C ILE A 4 -80.55 -9.33 -70.79
N VAL A 5 -80.76 -8.63 -69.67
CA VAL A 5 -79.86 -8.29 -68.54
C VAL A 5 -80.64 -7.81 -67.28
N LEU A 6 -80.00 -8.01 -66.13
CA LEU A 6 -80.40 -7.87 -64.72
C LEU A 6 -80.53 -6.44 -64.11
N SER A 7 -81.32 -6.41 -63.01
CA SER A 7 -81.13 -5.74 -61.70
C SER A 7 -80.76 -4.24 -61.61
N GLY A 8 -81.76 -3.37 -61.40
CA GLY A 8 -81.56 -1.95 -61.07
C GLY A 8 -81.31 -1.64 -59.58
N SER A 9 -81.88 -2.41 -58.64
CA SER A 9 -81.78 -2.13 -57.20
C SER A 9 -80.46 -2.58 -56.57
N SER A 10 -79.85 -3.67 -57.08
CA SER A 10 -78.53 -4.11 -56.61
C SER A 10 -77.39 -3.21 -57.09
N PHE A 11 -77.60 -2.50 -58.21
CA PHE A 11 -76.59 -1.63 -58.81
C PHE A 11 -76.39 -0.35 -58.00
N ILE A 12 -77.48 0.29 -57.56
CA ILE A 12 -77.42 1.52 -56.74
C ILE A 12 -76.80 1.24 -55.37
N CYS A 13 -77.16 0.13 -54.74
CA CYS A 13 -76.61 -0.24 -53.43
C CYS A 13 -75.12 -0.63 -53.50
N ARG A 14 -74.70 -1.30 -54.58
CA ARG A 14 -73.28 -1.55 -54.88
C ARG A 14 -72.52 -0.27 -55.20
N LEU A 15 -73.13 0.67 -55.93
CA LEU A 15 -72.52 1.96 -56.27
C LEU A 15 -72.31 2.82 -55.02
N LEU A 16 -73.30 2.91 -54.11
CA LEU A 16 -73.16 3.63 -52.84
C LEU A 16 -72.10 2.99 -51.92
N SER A 17 -72.04 1.66 -51.88
CA SER A 17 -71.02 0.95 -51.10
C SER A 17 -69.61 1.19 -51.68
N LEU A 18 -69.49 1.21 -53.01
CA LEU A 18 -68.23 1.53 -53.69
C LEU A 18 -67.79 2.96 -53.40
N VAL A 19 -68.72 3.93 -53.44
CA VAL A 19 -68.45 5.35 -53.13
C VAL A 19 -68.06 5.53 -51.67
N LEU A 20 -68.71 4.84 -50.73
CA LEU A 20 -68.36 4.91 -49.30
C LEU A 20 -66.97 4.32 -49.03
N VAL A 21 -66.64 3.19 -49.66
CA VAL A 21 -65.31 2.59 -49.60
C VAL A 21 -64.28 3.52 -50.22
N PHE A 22 -64.59 4.15 -51.36
CA PHE A 22 -63.70 5.14 -51.99
C PHE A 22 -63.49 6.36 -51.09
N LEU A 23 -64.54 6.86 -50.42
CA LEU A 23 -64.45 7.98 -49.50
C LEU A 23 -63.63 7.63 -48.26
N LEU A 24 -63.79 6.42 -47.71
CA LEU A 24 -63.00 5.90 -46.60
C LEU A 24 -61.53 5.69 -46.98
N VAL A 25 -61.26 5.21 -48.20
CA VAL A 25 -59.90 5.08 -48.74
C VAL A 25 -59.27 6.45 -48.97
N ILE A 26 -60.03 7.44 -49.44
CA ILE A 26 -59.58 8.84 -49.60
C ILE A 26 -59.32 9.49 -48.23
N LEU A 27 -60.18 9.26 -47.24
CA LEU A 27 -59.98 9.79 -45.88
C LEU A 27 -58.79 9.12 -45.17
N ALA A 28 -58.61 7.81 -45.36
CA ALA A 28 -57.46 7.08 -44.84
C ALA A 28 -56.16 7.55 -45.53
N SER A 29 -56.17 7.72 -46.85
CA SER A 29 -55.02 8.21 -47.60
C SER A 29 -54.73 9.69 -47.34
N ALA A 30 -55.74 10.53 -47.06
CA ALA A 30 -55.55 11.92 -46.63
C ALA A 30 -54.92 12.00 -45.23
N LYS A 31 -55.28 11.10 -44.31
CA LYS A 31 -54.65 11.00 -42.98
C LYS A 31 -53.19 10.56 -43.09
N ILE A 32 -52.91 9.58 -43.95
CA ILE A 32 -51.55 9.10 -44.25
C ILE A 32 -50.73 10.18 -44.98
N ALA A 33 -51.33 10.92 -45.91
CA ALA A 33 -50.69 12.03 -46.63
C ALA A 33 -50.37 13.21 -45.71
N SER A 34 -51.26 13.56 -44.78
CA SER A 34 -51.02 14.64 -43.80
C SER A 34 -49.87 14.33 -42.81
N ALA A 35 -49.55 13.05 -42.60
CA ALA A 35 -48.44 12.63 -41.76
C ALA A 35 -47.08 12.66 -42.49
N GLN A 36 -47.05 12.83 -43.82
CA GLN A 36 -45.85 12.75 -44.67
C GLN A 36 -45.45 14.09 -45.32
N LEU A 37 -46.22 15.17 -45.14
CA LEU A 37 -46.15 16.37 -46.00
C LEU A 37 -45.71 17.68 -45.32
N ASN A 38 -44.79 17.64 -44.36
CA ASN A 38 -44.25 18.86 -43.72
C ASN A 38 -42.74 19.11 -43.91
N ASN A 39 -42.04 18.39 -44.80
CA ASN A 39 -40.62 18.67 -45.06
C ASN A 39 -40.43 19.40 -46.40
N THR A 40 -40.41 20.74 -46.35
CA THR A 40 -40.17 21.60 -47.52
C THR A 40 -38.72 22.07 -47.56
N THR A 41 -37.80 21.24 -48.06
CA THR A 41 -36.63 21.66 -48.85
C THR A 41 -36.01 20.43 -49.52
N ASN A 42 -36.01 20.41 -50.85
CA ASN A 42 -35.44 19.34 -51.66
C ASN A 42 -33.90 19.44 -51.69
N GLY A 43 -33.24 18.49 -51.02
CA GLY A 43 -31.87 18.03 -51.26
C GLY A 43 -31.86 16.49 -51.18
N PRO A 44 -30.83 15.78 -51.66
CA PRO A 44 -30.79 14.32 -51.77
C PRO A 44 -30.84 13.52 -50.44
N ASN A 45 -30.96 14.19 -49.29
CA ASN A 45 -30.91 13.58 -47.96
C ASN A 45 -32.30 13.62 -47.30
N ALA A 46 -32.90 12.45 -47.11
CA ALA A 46 -34.29 12.29 -46.68
C ALA A 46 -34.44 12.34 -45.15
N VAL A 47 -35.15 13.35 -44.63
CA VAL A 47 -35.63 13.38 -43.25
C VAL A 47 -36.82 12.44 -43.11
N VAL A 48 -36.73 11.41 -42.26
CA VAL A 48 -37.82 10.46 -42.02
C VAL A 48 -38.59 10.87 -40.77
N THR A 49 -39.81 11.36 -40.92
CA THR A 49 -40.67 11.78 -39.79
C THR A 49 -41.94 10.93 -39.72
N ASN A 50 -42.29 10.50 -38.50
CA ASN A 50 -43.55 9.82 -38.20
C ASN A 50 -44.03 10.22 -36.80
N GLY A 51 -45.08 11.05 -36.75
CA GLY A 51 -45.68 11.54 -35.50
C GLY A 51 -46.07 13.02 -35.58
N THR A 52 -47.06 13.41 -34.78
CA THR A 52 -47.51 14.82 -34.73
C THR A 52 -46.38 15.72 -34.23
N ASN A 53 -46.11 16.80 -34.97
CA ASN A 53 -45.02 17.77 -34.73
C ASN A 53 -43.59 17.22 -34.81
N ALA A 54 -43.40 16.02 -35.38
CA ALA A 54 -42.06 15.47 -35.61
C ALA A 54 -41.31 16.29 -36.67
N GLY A 55 -40.09 16.77 -36.36
CA GLY A 55 -39.25 17.55 -37.29
C GLY A 55 -39.82 18.93 -37.69
N ALA A 56 -40.81 19.46 -36.97
CA ALA A 56 -41.64 20.58 -37.43
C ALA A 56 -40.93 21.93 -37.65
N SER A 57 -39.69 22.12 -37.15
CA SER A 57 -38.95 23.39 -37.26
C SER A 57 -37.65 23.30 -38.07
N MET A 58 -37.45 22.21 -38.82
CA MET A 58 -36.20 21.95 -39.56
C MET A 58 -36.03 22.90 -40.74
N THR A 59 -34.87 23.56 -40.83
CA THR A 59 -34.57 24.52 -41.90
C THR A 59 -33.46 24.07 -42.85
N THR A 60 -32.38 23.46 -42.34
CA THR A 60 -31.19 23.07 -43.14
C THR A 60 -30.52 21.78 -42.64
N GLY A 61 -31.23 20.95 -41.89
CA GLY A 61 -30.69 19.74 -41.25
C GLY A 61 -30.99 18.46 -42.02
N ASP A 62 -29.98 17.81 -42.59
CA ASP A 62 -30.09 16.56 -43.36
C ASP A 62 -29.98 15.29 -42.49
N ASP A 63 -30.42 14.13 -43.01
CA ASP A 63 -30.25 12.78 -42.44
C ASP A 63 -30.81 12.54 -41.04
N ASN A 64 -31.90 13.22 -40.69
CA ASN A 64 -32.56 13.05 -39.40
C ASN A 64 -33.72 12.03 -39.47
N SER A 65 -33.86 11.20 -38.44
CA SER A 65 -34.96 10.25 -38.24
C SER A 65 -35.75 10.61 -36.98
N ALA A 66 -37.05 10.88 -37.08
CA ALA A 66 -37.92 11.22 -35.96
C ALA A 66 -39.20 10.36 -35.92
N TYR A 67 -39.36 9.61 -34.84
CA TYR A 67 -40.53 8.75 -34.59
C TYR A 67 -41.13 9.06 -33.22
N GLY A 68 -42.33 9.64 -33.17
CA GLY A 68 -43.05 9.95 -31.94
C GLY A 68 -43.54 11.39 -31.85
N PHE A 69 -44.44 11.65 -30.88
CA PHE A 69 -45.01 12.98 -30.66
C PHE A 69 -43.93 14.01 -30.29
N SER A 70 -43.81 15.06 -31.10
CA SER A 70 -42.86 16.17 -30.95
C SER A 70 -41.37 15.76 -30.89
N ALA A 71 -41.00 14.64 -31.52
CA ALA A 71 -39.60 14.27 -31.71
C ALA A 71 -38.91 15.27 -32.66
N LEU A 72 -37.70 15.75 -32.34
CA LEU A 72 -36.99 16.81 -33.12
C LEU A 72 -37.80 18.10 -33.38
N GLN A 73 -38.80 18.43 -32.54
CA GLN A 73 -39.74 19.52 -32.84
C GLN A 73 -39.08 20.87 -33.13
N LYS A 74 -38.03 21.26 -32.39
CA LYS A 74 -37.36 22.56 -32.52
C LYS A 74 -35.99 22.50 -33.22
N THR A 75 -35.66 21.41 -33.89
CA THR A 75 -34.38 21.30 -34.60
C THR A 75 -34.34 22.21 -35.80
N LYS A 76 -33.29 23.05 -35.92
CA LYS A 76 -33.12 24.02 -37.02
C LYS A 76 -32.04 23.55 -38.01
N THR A 77 -30.83 23.28 -37.52
CA THR A 77 -29.63 23.07 -38.38
C THR A 77 -28.86 21.78 -38.11
N GLY A 78 -29.29 20.95 -37.15
CA GLY A 78 -28.59 19.71 -36.78
C GLY A 78 -28.69 18.59 -37.84
N LEU A 79 -27.62 17.83 -38.03
CA LEU A 79 -27.50 16.75 -39.03
C LEU A 79 -27.46 15.37 -38.39
N GLY A 80 -27.99 14.34 -39.05
CA GLY A 80 -27.72 12.94 -38.70
C GLY A 80 -28.28 12.46 -37.36
N ASN A 81 -29.37 13.06 -36.85
CA ASN A 81 -29.95 12.70 -35.55
C ASN A 81 -31.01 11.59 -35.65
N THR A 82 -31.00 10.64 -34.72
CA THR A 82 -32.04 9.61 -34.57
C THR A 82 -32.84 9.85 -33.30
N ALA A 83 -34.14 10.16 -33.41
CA ALA A 83 -35.05 10.43 -32.30
C ALA A 83 -36.23 9.45 -32.34
N VAL A 84 -36.33 8.55 -31.37
CA VAL A 84 -37.40 7.53 -31.28
C VAL A 84 -38.03 7.58 -29.89
N GLY A 85 -39.26 8.07 -29.80
CA GLY A 85 -39.99 8.27 -28.55
C GLY A 85 -40.68 9.63 -28.51
N SER A 86 -41.66 9.79 -27.61
CA SER A 86 -42.29 11.11 -27.42
C SER A 86 -41.30 12.07 -26.74
N LEU A 87 -41.21 13.30 -27.26
CA LEU A 87 -40.35 14.36 -26.75
C LEU A 87 -38.82 14.07 -26.83
N SER A 88 -38.41 13.04 -27.58
CA SER A 88 -36.99 12.76 -27.81
C SER A 88 -36.37 13.85 -28.68
N LEU A 89 -35.19 14.36 -28.28
CA LEU A 89 -34.49 15.45 -28.98
C LEU A 89 -35.35 16.72 -29.24
N LYS A 90 -36.41 16.94 -28.47
CA LYS A 90 -37.43 17.96 -28.75
C LYS A 90 -36.85 19.37 -28.97
N ASN A 91 -35.89 19.78 -28.15
CA ASN A 91 -35.29 21.11 -28.21
C ASN A 91 -33.85 21.10 -28.79
N ASN A 92 -33.51 20.15 -29.68
CA ASN A 92 -32.18 20.11 -30.29
C ASN A 92 -31.97 21.20 -31.35
N ILE A 93 -31.48 22.39 -31.01
CA ILE A 93 -31.41 23.53 -31.95
C ILE A 93 -30.43 23.27 -33.12
N ALA A 94 -29.19 22.86 -32.82
CA ALA A 94 -28.09 22.74 -33.78
C ALA A 94 -27.20 21.48 -33.63
N GLY A 95 -27.47 20.64 -32.63
CA GLY A 95 -26.69 19.43 -32.38
C GLY A 95 -26.81 18.38 -33.49
N SER A 96 -25.71 17.72 -33.81
CA SER A 96 -25.62 16.72 -34.88
C SER A 96 -25.18 15.35 -34.33
N HIS A 97 -25.50 14.27 -35.05
CA HIS A 97 -25.12 12.88 -34.72
C HIS A 97 -25.60 12.38 -33.36
N ASN A 98 -26.75 12.88 -32.89
CA ASN A 98 -27.34 12.43 -31.63
C ASN A 98 -28.30 11.25 -31.84
N THR A 99 -28.24 10.24 -30.98
CA THR A 99 -29.18 9.12 -30.93
C THR A 99 -29.98 9.18 -29.62
N ALA A 100 -31.28 9.36 -29.69
CA ALA A 100 -32.19 9.42 -28.54
C ALA A 100 -33.34 8.43 -28.70
N VAL A 101 -33.37 7.38 -27.89
CA VAL A 101 -34.42 6.34 -27.88
C VAL A 101 -35.05 6.26 -26.50
N GLY A 102 -36.32 6.68 -26.37
CA GLY A 102 -37.06 6.70 -25.12
C GLY A 102 -37.92 7.95 -24.95
N TYR A 103 -38.87 7.92 -24.03
CA TYR A 103 -39.65 9.10 -23.69
C TYR A 103 -38.76 10.17 -23.05
N SER A 104 -38.77 11.37 -23.62
CA SER A 104 -37.97 12.51 -23.16
C SER A 104 -36.46 12.26 -23.06
N ALA A 105 -35.92 11.33 -23.86
CA ALA A 105 -34.47 11.18 -24.02
C ALA A 105 -33.90 12.40 -24.77
N LEU A 106 -32.80 12.99 -24.26
CA LEU A 106 -32.14 14.15 -24.88
C LEU A 106 -33.05 15.37 -25.14
N THR A 107 -34.06 15.61 -24.31
CA THR A 107 -35.10 16.63 -24.57
C THR A 107 -34.54 18.05 -24.75
N VAL A 108 -33.46 18.40 -24.06
CA VAL A 108 -32.75 19.67 -24.21
C VAL A 108 -31.30 19.33 -24.57
N ASP A 109 -30.97 19.44 -25.86
CA ASP A 109 -29.61 19.28 -26.37
C ASP A 109 -29.23 20.47 -27.25
N THR A 110 -28.01 21.00 -27.12
CA THR A 110 -27.45 21.89 -28.15
C THR A 110 -26.07 21.44 -28.62
N ALA A 111 -25.61 20.28 -28.15
CA ALA A 111 -24.36 19.63 -28.50
C ALA A 111 -24.57 18.44 -29.44
N GLY A 112 -23.47 17.89 -29.97
CA GLY A 112 -23.49 16.74 -30.88
C GLY A 112 -22.86 15.49 -30.28
N ASP A 113 -22.98 14.39 -31.01
CA ASP A 113 -22.34 13.09 -30.75
C ASP A 113 -22.76 12.42 -29.42
N ASN A 114 -24.03 12.57 -29.03
CA ASN A 114 -24.58 11.97 -27.81
C ASN A 114 -25.49 10.77 -28.10
N THR A 115 -25.42 9.73 -27.28
CA THR A 115 -26.33 8.57 -27.32
C THR A 115 -27.10 8.45 -26.01
N ALA A 116 -28.43 8.50 -26.05
CA ALA A 116 -29.34 8.34 -24.92
C ALA A 116 -30.38 7.27 -25.17
N LEU A 117 -30.39 6.24 -24.33
CA LEU A 117 -31.32 5.11 -24.38
C LEU A 117 -32.05 4.99 -23.04
N GLY A 118 -33.35 5.24 -23.00
CA GLY A 118 -34.18 5.10 -21.80
C GLY A 118 -35.04 6.32 -21.48
N TYR A 119 -35.90 6.17 -20.47
CA TYR A 119 -36.77 7.25 -19.99
C TYR A 119 -35.93 8.39 -19.40
N SER A 120 -36.04 9.58 -19.99
CA SER A 120 -35.32 10.78 -19.54
C SER A 120 -33.79 10.64 -19.43
N ALA A 121 -33.17 9.74 -20.19
CA ALA A 121 -31.71 9.68 -20.30
C ALA A 121 -31.18 10.97 -20.95
N LEU A 122 -30.12 11.57 -20.38
CA LEU A 122 -29.53 12.84 -20.84
C LEU A 122 -30.55 13.98 -21.04
N ASN A 123 -31.58 14.06 -20.20
CA ASN A 123 -32.72 14.96 -20.41
C ASN A 123 -32.33 16.46 -20.52
N LYS A 124 -31.31 16.89 -19.76
CA LYS A 124 -30.83 18.27 -19.68
C LYS A 124 -29.34 18.38 -20.04
N ASN A 125 -28.96 18.01 -21.26
CA ASN A 125 -27.57 18.13 -21.73
C ASN A 125 -27.41 19.38 -22.59
N THR A 126 -27.03 20.55 -22.04
CA THR A 126 -26.96 21.77 -22.86
C THR A 126 -25.76 21.79 -23.79
N THR A 127 -24.57 21.41 -23.33
CA THR A 127 -23.29 21.63 -24.05
C THR A 127 -22.37 20.41 -24.12
N GLY A 128 -22.67 19.31 -23.41
CA GLY A 128 -21.81 18.14 -23.36
C GLY A 128 -21.87 17.32 -24.65
N LYS A 129 -20.70 16.99 -25.22
CA LYS A 129 -20.56 16.11 -26.38
C LYS A 129 -20.07 14.73 -25.95
N LEU A 130 -20.20 13.74 -26.83
CA LEU A 130 -19.62 12.39 -26.65
C LEU A 130 -20.12 11.68 -25.39
N ASN A 131 -21.36 11.94 -24.98
CA ASN A 131 -21.97 11.25 -23.84
C ASN A 131 -22.75 10.02 -24.28
N VAL A 132 -22.60 8.92 -23.55
CA VAL A 132 -23.39 7.70 -23.69
C VAL A 132 -24.18 7.47 -22.42
N ALA A 133 -25.50 7.48 -22.50
CA ALA A 133 -26.41 7.22 -21.39
C ALA A 133 -27.37 6.08 -21.75
N SER A 134 -27.41 5.03 -20.93
CA SER A 134 -28.34 3.93 -21.08
C SER A 134 -28.95 3.56 -19.73
N GLY A 135 -30.25 3.76 -19.59
CA GLY A 135 -30.98 3.59 -18.34
C GLY A 135 -31.88 4.78 -18.03
N ALA A 136 -32.93 4.54 -17.24
CA ALA A 136 -33.82 5.62 -16.84
C ALA A 136 -33.06 6.65 -15.98
N PHE A 137 -33.16 7.92 -16.38
CA PHE A 137 -32.48 9.06 -15.75
C PHE A 137 -30.95 8.98 -15.68
N ALA A 138 -30.30 8.15 -16.52
CA ALA A 138 -28.85 8.18 -16.66
C ALA A 138 -28.42 9.55 -17.22
N LEU A 139 -27.42 10.18 -16.60
CA LEU A 139 -26.94 11.54 -16.95
C LEU A 139 -28.07 12.60 -17.02
N PHE A 140 -29.08 12.50 -16.14
CA PHE A 140 -30.28 13.36 -16.23
C PHE A 140 -29.97 14.86 -16.25
N SER A 141 -28.99 15.31 -15.47
CA SER A 141 -28.65 16.72 -15.29
C SER A 141 -27.18 17.03 -15.57
N SER A 142 -26.71 16.79 -16.79
CA SER A 142 -25.40 17.25 -17.28
C SER A 142 -25.38 18.76 -17.62
N VAL A 143 -25.98 19.60 -16.77
CA VAL A 143 -26.11 21.05 -17.00
C VAL A 143 -24.85 21.76 -16.54
N SER A 144 -24.32 22.70 -17.35
CA SER A 144 -23.20 23.53 -16.93
C SER A 144 -23.56 24.31 -15.66
N GLY A 145 -22.64 24.37 -14.70
CA GLY A 145 -22.61 25.45 -13.73
C GLY A 145 -22.55 26.79 -14.48
N THR A 146 -23.23 27.81 -13.97
CA THR A 146 -23.51 29.09 -14.66
C THR A 146 -22.26 29.97 -14.91
N TYR A 147 -21.04 29.44 -14.74
CA TYR A 147 -19.80 30.16 -14.96
C TYR A 147 -18.74 29.21 -15.52
N ASN A 148 -18.68 29.06 -16.86
CA ASN A 148 -17.47 28.89 -17.68
C ASN A 148 -17.82 28.25 -19.03
N THR A 149 -17.33 28.85 -20.10
CA THR A 149 -17.43 28.42 -21.51
C THR A 149 -16.48 27.27 -21.86
N ALA A 150 -16.10 26.43 -20.89
CA ALA A 150 -15.38 25.18 -21.14
C ALA A 150 -16.39 24.04 -21.27
N GLU A 151 -16.10 23.03 -22.08
CA GLU A 151 -16.97 21.89 -22.38
C GLU A 151 -17.21 21.00 -21.13
N THR A 152 -18.01 21.48 -20.18
CA THR A 152 -18.38 20.76 -18.95
C THR A 152 -19.40 19.68 -19.26
N GLY A 153 -19.19 18.47 -18.73
CA GLY A 153 -20.14 17.36 -18.87
C GLY A 153 -19.97 16.51 -20.13
N ALA A 154 -18.81 16.54 -20.77
CA ALA A 154 -18.51 15.76 -21.98
C ALA A 154 -17.82 14.41 -21.66
N ASN A 155 -17.84 13.47 -22.61
CA ASN A 155 -17.14 12.18 -22.52
C ASN A 155 -17.52 11.34 -21.30
N ASN A 156 -18.81 11.32 -20.94
CA ASN A 156 -19.31 10.48 -19.86
C ASN A 156 -20.01 9.23 -20.41
N ALA A 157 -19.81 8.09 -19.74
CA ALA A 157 -20.47 6.84 -20.05
C ALA A 157 -21.28 6.37 -18.83
N ALA A 158 -22.60 6.44 -18.89
CA ALA A 158 -23.52 6.10 -17.80
C ALA A 158 -24.44 4.93 -18.20
N PHE A 159 -24.33 3.82 -17.47
CA PHE A 159 -25.16 2.63 -17.68
C PHE A 159 -25.85 2.26 -16.37
N GLY A 160 -27.17 2.41 -16.31
CA GLY A 160 -27.98 2.03 -15.15
C GLY A 160 -28.91 3.13 -14.67
N TYR A 161 -29.85 2.75 -13.80
CA TYR A 161 -30.82 3.67 -13.23
C TYR A 161 -30.13 4.76 -12.41
N THR A 162 -30.38 6.03 -12.74
CA THR A 162 -29.84 7.23 -12.05
C THR A 162 -28.31 7.30 -11.96
N SER A 163 -27.60 6.59 -12.84
CA SER A 163 -26.14 6.70 -12.97
C SER A 163 -25.78 8.12 -13.44
N LEU A 164 -24.83 8.77 -12.77
CA LEU A 164 -24.37 10.14 -13.06
C LEU A 164 -25.51 11.19 -13.07
N TYR A 165 -26.54 11.04 -12.22
CA TYR A 165 -27.76 11.85 -12.28
C TYR A 165 -27.53 13.37 -12.12
N HIS A 166 -26.72 13.80 -11.15
CA HIS A 166 -26.33 15.20 -10.92
C HIS A 166 -24.93 15.53 -11.44
N ASN A 167 -24.41 14.75 -12.40
CA ASN A 167 -23.04 14.92 -12.83
C ASN A 167 -22.82 16.21 -13.63
N THR A 168 -21.86 17.05 -13.21
CA THR A 168 -21.47 18.25 -13.98
C THR A 168 -20.04 18.19 -14.53
N ALA A 169 -19.33 17.08 -14.30
CA ALA A 169 -17.95 16.87 -14.71
C ALA A 169 -17.81 16.02 -15.98
N SER A 170 -16.61 15.99 -16.55
CA SER A 170 -16.28 15.25 -17.78
C SER A 170 -15.46 13.98 -17.47
N PHE A 171 -15.40 13.06 -18.43
CA PHE A 171 -14.54 11.86 -18.38
C PHE A 171 -14.88 10.84 -17.29
N ASN A 172 -16.16 10.67 -16.94
CA ASN A 172 -16.57 9.68 -15.94
C ASN A 172 -17.23 8.45 -16.59
N THR A 173 -16.85 7.26 -16.12
CA THR A 173 -17.46 5.99 -16.50
C THR A 173 -18.21 5.41 -15.31
N ALA A 174 -19.50 5.16 -15.48
CA ALA A 174 -20.39 4.72 -14.41
C ALA A 174 -21.26 3.55 -14.90
N PHE A 175 -21.05 2.37 -14.32
CA PHE A 175 -21.79 1.14 -14.65
C PHE A 175 -22.46 0.57 -13.40
N GLY A 176 -23.79 0.62 -13.35
CA GLY A 176 -24.58 0.16 -12.23
C GLY A 176 -25.64 1.18 -11.81
N SER A 177 -26.55 0.76 -10.94
CA SER A 177 -27.58 1.66 -10.43
C SER A 177 -27.02 2.56 -9.33
N GLN A 178 -27.39 3.84 -9.38
CA GLN A 178 -26.98 4.86 -8.41
C GLN A 178 -25.45 5.02 -8.31
N THR A 179 -24.72 4.89 -9.41
CA THR A 179 -23.27 5.18 -9.46
C THR A 179 -23.01 6.65 -9.75
N LEU A 180 -22.03 7.26 -9.05
CA LEU A 180 -21.61 8.66 -9.26
C LEU A 180 -22.78 9.67 -9.26
N VAL A 181 -23.81 9.43 -8.44
CA VAL A 181 -25.06 10.22 -8.44
C VAL A 181 -24.81 11.70 -8.20
N TYR A 182 -23.95 12.05 -7.25
CA TYR A 182 -23.67 13.42 -6.82
C TYR A 182 -22.28 13.91 -7.26
N ASN A 183 -21.87 13.59 -8.49
CA ASN A 183 -20.55 13.98 -9.01
C ASN A 183 -20.48 15.39 -9.61
N THR A 184 -20.13 16.40 -8.82
CA THR A 184 -20.15 17.79 -9.32
C THR A 184 -18.94 18.12 -10.20
N THR A 185 -17.74 18.18 -9.64
CA THR A 185 -16.52 18.62 -10.37
C THR A 185 -15.49 17.50 -10.56
N GLY A 186 -15.74 16.30 -10.02
CA GLY A 186 -14.82 15.17 -10.12
C GLY A 186 -14.71 14.61 -11.54
N THR A 187 -13.51 14.66 -12.13
CA THR A 187 -13.20 14.12 -13.45
C THR A 187 -12.47 12.77 -13.36
N GLU A 188 -12.53 11.99 -14.43
CA GLU A 188 -11.71 10.77 -14.60
C GLU A 188 -12.03 9.66 -13.57
N ASN A 189 -13.28 9.58 -13.11
CA ASN A 189 -13.70 8.53 -12.19
C ASN A 189 -14.32 7.33 -12.93
N THR A 190 -13.99 6.12 -12.47
CA THR A 190 -14.59 4.87 -12.93
C THR A 190 -15.32 4.19 -11.78
N ALA A 191 -16.64 4.04 -11.89
CA ALA A 191 -17.49 3.42 -10.88
C ALA A 191 -18.26 2.22 -11.48
N THR A 192 -18.05 1.03 -10.94
CA THR A 192 -18.78 -0.19 -11.30
C THR A 192 -19.41 -0.81 -10.07
N GLY A 193 -20.72 -1.04 -10.06
CA GLY A 193 -21.45 -1.66 -8.95
C GLY A 193 -22.70 -0.89 -8.54
N TYR A 194 -23.43 -1.38 -7.53
CA TYR A 194 -24.54 -0.62 -6.96
C TYR A 194 -24.00 0.39 -5.94
N GLN A 195 -24.38 1.66 -6.08
CA GLN A 195 -23.96 2.73 -5.15
C GLN A 195 -22.43 2.91 -5.02
N ALA A 196 -21.65 2.60 -6.06
CA ALA A 196 -20.23 2.94 -6.10
C ALA A 196 -20.05 4.46 -6.35
N LEU A 197 -19.17 5.12 -5.58
CA LEU A 197 -18.86 6.55 -5.68
C LEU A 197 -20.09 7.48 -5.64
N VAL A 198 -21.14 7.15 -4.87
CA VAL A 198 -22.39 7.93 -4.83
C VAL A 198 -22.17 9.41 -4.53
N PHE A 199 -21.36 9.72 -3.51
CA PHE A 199 -21.12 11.06 -3.01
C PHE A 199 -19.71 11.56 -3.36
N ASN A 200 -19.37 11.60 -4.65
CA ASN A 200 -18.09 12.12 -5.13
C ASN A 200 -18.16 13.58 -5.57
N THR A 201 -18.09 14.57 -4.67
CA THR A 201 -18.30 15.97 -5.07
C THR A 201 -17.19 16.51 -5.98
N ALA A 202 -15.93 16.34 -5.59
CA ALA A 202 -14.77 16.92 -6.29
C ALA A 202 -13.63 15.93 -6.56
N GLY A 203 -13.67 14.72 -5.98
CA GLY A 203 -12.62 13.71 -6.15
C GLY A 203 -12.36 13.34 -7.61
N THR A 204 -11.09 13.22 -7.99
CA THR A 204 -10.65 12.88 -9.35
C THR A 204 -9.87 11.57 -9.39
N GLU A 205 -9.83 10.93 -10.56
CA GLU A 205 -8.99 9.73 -10.80
C GLU A 205 -9.31 8.55 -9.86
N ASN A 206 -10.56 8.41 -9.39
CA ASN A 206 -10.93 7.30 -8.52
C ASN A 206 -11.47 6.10 -9.31
N THR A 207 -11.08 4.89 -8.91
CA THR A 207 -11.64 3.63 -9.41
C THR A 207 -12.37 2.91 -8.29
N ALA A 208 -13.68 2.74 -8.42
CA ALA A 208 -14.52 2.01 -7.47
C ALA A 208 -15.20 0.83 -8.16
N ASN A 209 -14.91 -0.39 -7.73
CA ASN A 209 -15.50 -1.62 -8.25
C ASN A 209 -16.08 -2.44 -7.09
N GLY A 210 -17.40 -2.42 -6.94
CA GLY A 210 -18.11 -3.17 -5.91
C GLY A 210 -19.37 -2.48 -5.40
N PHE A 211 -20.16 -3.21 -4.63
CA PHE A 211 -21.30 -2.66 -3.88
C PHE A 211 -20.78 -1.63 -2.87
N GLN A 212 -21.21 -0.37 -2.97
CA GLN A 212 -20.83 0.72 -2.06
C GLN A 212 -19.31 0.98 -1.92
N ALA A 213 -18.52 0.62 -2.93
CA ALA A 213 -17.11 0.98 -2.98
C ALA A 213 -16.96 2.51 -3.11
N LEU A 214 -16.10 3.12 -2.27
CA LEU A 214 -15.88 4.58 -2.20
C LEU A 214 -17.17 5.41 -2.07
N GLN A 215 -18.18 4.90 -1.36
CA GLN A 215 -19.51 5.52 -1.32
C GLN A 215 -19.49 7.01 -0.92
N ASN A 216 -18.69 7.41 0.06
CA ASN A 216 -18.71 8.75 0.68
C ASN A 216 -17.53 9.67 0.31
N ASN A 217 -16.93 9.47 -0.87
CA ASN A 217 -15.71 10.15 -1.31
C ASN A 217 -15.88 11.62 -1.74
N SER A 218 -16.07 12.56 -0.81
CA SER A 218 -16.24 13.99 -1.12
C SER A 218 -15.13 14.53 -2.05
N ASP A 219 -13.89 14.55 -1.57
CA ASP A 219 -12.77 15.26 -2.23
C ASP A 219 -11.55 14.36 -2.48
N GLY A 220 -11.58 13.10 -2.05
CA GLY A 220 -10.47 12.18 -2.19
C GLY A 220 -10.14 11.90 -3.66
N ALA A 221 -8.86 11.90 -4.00
CA ALA A 221 -8.37 11.66 -5.35
C ALA A 221 -7.45 10.42 -5.41
N GLN A 222 -7.36 9.82 -6.59
CA GLN A 222 -6.42 8.73 -6.88
C GLN A 222 -6.63 7.48 -6.01
N ASN A 223 -7.86 7.19 -5.61
CA ASN A 223 -8.18 6.01 -4.82
C ASN A 223 -8.61 4.84 -5.71
N ALA A 224 -8.12 3.64 -5.39
CA ALA A 224 -8.53 2.39 -6.02
C ALA A 224 -9.22 1.49 -4.99
N ALA A 225 -10.53 1.29 -5.12
CA ALA A 225 -11.35 0.46 -4.25
C ALA A 225 -11.96 -0.71 -5.03
N CYS A 226 -11.59 -1.93 -4.70
CA CYS A 226 -12.12 -3.15 -5.30
C CYS A 226 -12.65 -4.08 -4.21
N GLY A 227 -13.97 -4.23 -4.13
CA GLY A 227 -14.64 -5.02 -3.11
C GLY A 227 -15.87 -4.30 -2.53
N ALA A 228 -16.81 -5.08 -1.99
CA ALA A 228 -17.99 -4.50 -1.37
C ALA A 228 -17.61 -3.72 -0.09
N GLY A 229 -17.99 -2.44 -0.04
CA GLY A 229 -17.67 -1.51 1.05
C GLY A 229 -16.20 -1.08 1.13
N ALA A 230 -15.36 -1.39 0.15
CA ALA A 230 -13.96 -0.92 0.16
C ALA A 230 -13.91 0.62 0.15
N LEU A 231 -13.14 1.23 1.07
CA LEU A 231 -13.03 2.69 1.26
C LEU A 231 -14.37 3.43 1.42
N SER A 232 -15.41 2.76 1.93
CA SER A 232 -16.78 3.32 1.97
C SER A 232 -16.89 4.67 2.69
N SER A 233 -16.09 4.90 3.75
CA SER A 233 -16.11 6.12 4.55
C SER A 233 -15.06 7.17 4.16
N ASN A 234 -14.30 6.96 3.08
CA ASN A 234 -13.25 7.90 2.67
C ASN A 234 -13.90 9.22 2.31
N THR A 235 -13.51 10.32 2.95
CA THR A 235 -14.07 11.67 2.68
C THR A 235 -13.08 12.55 1.92
N GLY A 236 -11.79 12.47 2.24
CA GLY A 236 -10.74 13.28 1.61
C GLY A 236 -9.36 12.62 1.55
N GLY A 237 -9.26 11.33 1.91
CA GLY A 237 -8.01 10.58 1.80
C GLY A 237 -7.64 10.36 0.33
N ASN A 238 -6.37 10.57 0.00
CA ASN A 238 -5.85 10.46 -1.36
C ASN A 238 -4.93 9.24 -1.52
N GLY A 239 -4.89 8.68 -2.73
CA GLY A 239 -3.89 7.67 -3.08
C GLY A 239 -4.04 6.34 -2.33
N ASN A 240 -5.24 5.99 -1.86
CA ASN A 240 -5.45 4.74 -1.14
C ASN A 240 -5.77 3.59 -2.10
N THR A 241 -5.22 2.41 -1.82
CA THR A 241 -5.55 1.15 -2.51
C THR A 241 -6.23 0.20 -1.53
N ALA A 242 -7.50 -0.13 -1.77
CA ALA A 242 -8.27 -1.07 -0.96
C ALA A 242 -8.81 -2.21 -1.83
N ALA A 243 -8.33 -3.42 -1.60
CA ALA A 243 -8.74 -4.62 -2.33
C ALA A 243 -9.27 -5.69 -1.36
N GLY A 244 -10.59 -5.81 -1.26
CA GLY A 244 -11.27 -6.78 -0.39
C GLY A 244 -12.59 -6.27 0.15
N TYR A 245 -13.38 -7.19 0.71
CA TYR A 245 -14.61 -6.82 1.43
C TYR A 245 -14.26 -5.91 2.61
N GLN A 246 -14.82 -4.69 2.65
CA GLN A 246 -14.59 -3.70 3.70
C GLN A 246 -13.12 -3.33 3.96
N ALA A 247 -12.24 -3.47 2.97
CA ALA A 247 -10.86 -2.97 3.08
C ALA A 247 -10.85 -1.44 3.23
N LEU A 248 -10.11 -0.90 4.21
CA LEU A 248 -10.10 0.52 4.61
C LEU A 248 -11.50 1.12 4.81
N TYR A 249 -12.50 0.34 5.24
CA TYR A 249 -13.89 0.78 5.33
C TYR A 249 -14.07 2.07 6.16
N SER A 250 -13.31 2.22 7.24
CA SER A 250 -13.41 3.33 8.20
C SER A 250 -12.46 4.49 7.92
N ASN A 251 -11.64 4.42 6.86
CA ASN A 251 -10.71 5.49 6.52
C ASN A 251 -11.49 6.74 6.13
N THR A 252 -11.22 7.89 6.74
CA THR A 252 -11.88 9.16 6.41
C THR A 252 -10.94 10.11 5.68
N ASN A 253 -9.74 10.31 6.20
CA ASN A 253 -8.77 11.29 5.70
C ASN A 253 -7.36 10.70 5.53
N GLY A 254 -7.15 9.45 5.94
CA GLY A 254 -5.86 8.79 5.76
C GLY A 254 -5.50 8.68 4.28
N PHE A 255 -4.24 8.89 3.96
CA PHE A 255 -3.72 8.88 2.59
C PHE A 255 -2.58 7.89 2.41
N LEU A 256 -2.40 7.46 1.16
CA LEU A 256 -1.34 6.53 0.75
C LEU A 256 -1.34 5.21 1.53
N ASN A 257 -2.53 4.72 1.91
CA ASN A 257 -2.67 3.41 2.55
C ASN A 257 -2.92 2.30 1.51
N ILE A 258 -2.36 1.12 1.75
CA ILE A 258 -2.60 -0.10 0.97
C ILE A 258 -3.23 -1.14 1.88
N ALA A 259 -4.44 -1.58 1.58
CA ALA A 259 -5.13 -2.64 2.29
C ALA A 259 -5.56 -3.75 1.35
N ILE A 260 -5.11 -4.98 1.60
CA ILE A 260 -5.38 -6.13 0.76
C ILE A 260 -5.90 -7.28 1.63
N GLY A 261 -7.14 -7.71 1.37
CA GLY A 261 -7.83 -8.76 2.12
C GLY A 261 -9.18 -8.31 2.68
N SER A 262 -9.97 -9.29 3.14
CA SER A 262 -11.23 -8.99 3.83
C SER A 262 -10.93 -8.23 5.13
N ARG A 263 -11.57 -7.07 5.30
CA ARG A 263 -11.43 -6.16 6.46
C ARG A 263 -10.00 -5.65 6.69
N ALA A 264 -9.13 -5.73 5.68
CA ALA A 264 -7.78 -5.21 5.81
C ALA A 264 -7.79 -3.70 6.08
N GLY A 265 -7.03 -3.23 7.07
CA GLY A 265 -6.99 -1.82 7.47
C GLY A 265 -8.32 -1.23 7.94
N VAL A 266 -9.32 -2.05 8.32
CA VAL A 266 -10.64 -1.56 8.76
C VAL A 266 -10.58 -0.61 9.96
N ALA A 267 -9.55 -0.74 10.80
CA ALA A 267 -9.33 0.11 11.97
C ALA A 267 -8.63 1.44 11.63
N ILE A 268 -8.08 1.60 10.42
CA ILE A 268 -7.42 2.83 9.98
C ILE A 268 -8.50 3.89 9.71
N THR A 269 -8.43 5.01 10.44
CA THR A 269 -9.37 6.15 10.30
C THR A 269 -8.69 7.35 9.65
N THR A 270 -7.57 7.81 10.23
CA THR A 270 -6.81 8.97 9.75
C THR A 270 -5.32 8.67 9.51
N GLY A 271 -4.94 7.41 9.64
CA GLY A 271 -3.56 6.94 9.49
C GLY A 271 -3.06 7.07 8.05
N ASN A 272 -1.75 7.30 7.87
CA ASN A 272 -1.15 7.49 6.55
C ASN A 272 -0.03 6.49 6.30
N HIS A 273 0.24 6.18 5.03
CA HIS A 273 1.35 5.31 4.61
C HIS A 273 1.36 3.91 5.24
N ASN A 274 0.18 3.39 5.58
CA ASN A 274 0.08 2.04 6.12
C ASN A 274 -0.03 0.99 5.02
N ILE A 275 0.51 -0.19 5.26
CA ILE A 275 0.32 -1.38 4.41
C ILE A 275 -0.25 -2.50 5.28
N ASP A 276 -1.54 -2.80 5.12
CA ASP A 276 -2.22 -3.86 5.86
C ASP A 276 -2.61 -4.99 4.89
N ILE A 277 -1.96 -6.15 5.01
CA ILE A 277 -2.24 -7.33 4.19
C ILE A 277 -2.83 -8.41 5.08
N GLY A 278 -4.13 -8.66 4.96
CA GLY A 278 -4.85 -9.61 5.82
C GLY A 278 -4.79 -9.25 7.31
N ASN A 279 -4.67 -7.95 7.63
CA ASN A 279 -4.61 -7.44 9.00
C ASN A 279 -5.61 -6.28 9.14
N GLU A 280 -6.34 -6.20 10.26
CA GLU A 280 -7.34 -5.14 10.47
C GLU A 280 -6.74 -3.73 10.66
N GLY A 281 -5.42 -3.61 10.85
CA GLY A 281 -4.73 -2.37 11.20
C GLY A 281 -4.92 -2.01 12.68
N ILE A 282 -4.32 -0.91 13.13
CA ILE A 282 -4.58 -0.32 14.45
C ILE A 282 -4.99 1.14 14.28
N ALA A 283 -5.97 1.58 15.06
CA ALA A 283 -6.44 2.96 14.99
C ALA A 283 -5.30 3.94 15.32
N GLY A 284 -5.07 4.90 14.41
CA GLY A 284 -4.08 5.96 14.59
C GLY A 284 -2.68 5.62 14.09
N ASP A 285 -2.45 4.45 13.51
CA ASP A 285 -1.13 4.15 12.93
C ASP A 285 -0.77 5.07 11.77
N GLY A 286 0.52 5.34 11.66
CA GLY A 286 1.12 5.85 10.44
C GLY A 286 2.40 5.10 10.12
N ASP A 287 2.78 5.10 8.85
CA ASP A 287 4.07 4.60 8.38
C ASP A 287 4.37 3.14 8.79
N THR A 288 3.33 2.31 8.89
CA THR A 288 3.41 0.96 9.46
C THR A 288 2.99 -0.11 8.45
N ILE A 289 3.73 -1.22 8.44
CA ILE A 289 3.40 -2.41 7.64
C ILE A 289 2.94 -3.53 8.57
N ARG A 290 1.76 -4.09 8.30
CA ARG A 290 1.24 -5.30 8.96
C ARG A 290 0.85 -6.36 7.95
N ILE A 291 1.28 -7.59 8.21
CA ILE A 291 1.01 -8.73 7.34
C ILE A 291 0.52 -9.89 8.21
N GLY A 292 -0.72 -10.30 7.98
CA GLY A 292 -1.42 -11.35 8.72
C GLY A 292 -2.04 -10.90 10.05
N ASP A 293 -2.96 -11.69 10.58
CA ASP A 293 -3.61 -11.52 11.88
C ASP A 293 -2.89 -12.37 12.94
N PRO A 294 -2.38 -11.78 14.05
CA PRO A 294 -1.68 -12.55 15.08
C PRO A 294 -2.54 -13.61 15.80
N PHE A 295 -3.87 -13.51 15.73
CA PHE A 295 -4.78 -14.49 16.31
C PHE A 295 -5.04 -15.68 15.38
N GLU A 296 -4.81 -15.53 14.07
CA GLU A 296 -5.00 -16.59 13.08
C GLU A 296 -3.66 -17.14 12.54
N ASN A 297 -2.69 -16.27 12.32
CA ASN A 297 -1.38 -16.59 11.75
C ASN A 297 -0.34 -16.79 12.87
N GLN A 298 0.03 -18.04 13.13
CA GLN A 298 1.00 -18.40 14.17
C GLN A 298 2.46 -18.34 13.71
N ALA A 299 2.72 -18.21 12.41
CA ALA A 299 4.05 -18.20 11.83
C ALA A 299 4.11 -17.43 10.51
N THR A 300 5.29 -16.87 10.19
CA THR A 300 5.55 -16.16 8.93
C THR A 300 6.60 -16.92 8.11
N TYR A 301 6.23 -17.32 6.89
CA TYR A 301 7.13 -17.98 5.94
C TYR A 301 7.33 -17.08 4.73
N ILE A 302 8.57 -16.62 4.50
CA ILE A 302 8.93 -15.80 3.34
C ILE A 302 9.87 -16.61 2.45
N ALA A 303 9.42 -16.89 1.22
CA ALA A 303 10.20 -17.62 0.23
C ALA A 303 11.54 -16.90 -0.06
N GLY A 304 12.61 -17.66 -0.23
CA GLY A 304 13.94 -17.10 -0.50
C GLY A 304 14.69 -16.56 0.73
N ILE A 305 14.16 -16.75 1.96
CA ILE A 305 14.90 -16.47 3.20
C ILE A 305 15.48 -17.76 3.79
N ALA A 306 14.61 -18.73 4.13
CA ALA A 306 15.06 -19.97 4.78
C ALA A 306 15.97 -20.80 3.85
N GLY A 307 17.11 -21.25 4.38
CA GLY A 307 18.09 -22.06 3.65
C GLY A 307 18.94 -21.30 2.63
N GLN A 308 18.81 -19.98 2.53
CA GLN A 308 19.63 -19.15 1.64
C GLN A 308 20.85 -18.59 2.37
N THR A 309 22.00 -18.54 1.69
CA THR A 309 23.22 -17.94 2.23
C THR A 309 23.24 -16.45 1.99
N VAL A 310 23.80 -15.69 2.94
CA VAL A 310 24.05 -14.25 2.79
C VAL A 310 25.50 -14.06 2.32
N GLY A 311 25.71 -13.14 1.36
CA GLY A 311 27.05 -12.80 0.89
C GLY A 311 27.92 -12.13 1.95
N ALA A 312 29.23 -11.99 1.65
CA ALA A 312 30.15 -11.24 2.50
C ALA A 312 29.66 -9.79 2.67
N GLY A 313 29.55 -9.34 3.93
CA GLY A 313 29.04 -8.00 4.28
C GLY A 313 27.59 -7.94 4.74
N GLY A 314 26.92 -9.08 4.92
CA GLY A 314 25.58 -9.13 5.54
C GLY A 314 25.56 -8.58 6.97
N SER A 315 24.41 -8.03 7.38
CA SER A 315 24.15 -7.58 8.76
C SER A 315 23.04 -8.43 9.39
N THR A 316 23.14 -8.70 10.69
CA THR A 316 22.09 -9.37 11.45
C THR A 316 20.90 -8.44 11.63
N CYS A 317 19.70 -8.91 11.28
CA CYS A 317 18.45 -8.21 11.52
C CYS A 317 17.97 -8.46 12.97
N TYR A 318 17.48 -7.42 13.63
CA TYR A 318 16.95 -7.44 14.98
C TYR A 318 15.50 -6.96 14.98
N VAL A 319 14.76 -7.37 16.01
CA VAL A 319 13.43 -6.84 16.33
C VAL A 319 13.55 -6.07 17.63
N ASP A 320 13.14 -4.80 17.64
CA ASP A 320 13.06 -4.02 18.87
C ASP A 320 11.76 -4.28 19.65
N ASN A 321 11.59 -3.60 20.79
CA ASN A 321 10.46 -3.84 21.71
C ASN A 321 9.13 -3.34 21.15
N PHE A 322 9.18 -2.53 20.08
CA PHE A 322 8.02 -2.04 19.35
C PHE A 322 7.73 -2.92 18.12
N GLY A 323 8.46 -4.01 17.94
CA GLY A 323 8.29 -4.94 16.81
C GLY A 323 8.97 -4.48 15.52
N LYS A 324 9.80 -3.43 15.56
CA LYS A 324 10.48 -2.91 14.37
C LYS A 324 11.68 -3.77 14.00
N LEU A 325 11.72 -4.19 12.74
CA LEU A 325 12.89 -4.83 12.14
C LEU A 325 13.98 -3.79 11.82
N GLY A 326 15.24 -4.08 12.15
CA GLY A 326 16.35 -3.17 11.89
C GLY A 326 17.74 -3.77 12.08
N VAL A 327 18.76 -2.93 11.94
CA VAL A 327 20.17 -3.27 12.16
C VAL A 327 20.84 -2.21 13.03
N PHE A 328 21.84 -2.60 13.83
CA PHE A 328 22.64 -1.65 14.58
C PHE A 328 23.68 -0.97 13.68
N LEU A 329 23.64 0.36 13.63
CA LEU A 329 24.63 1.15 12.90
C LEU A 329 25.83 1.45 13.80
N SER A 330 27.05 1.18 13.32
CA SER A 330 28.25 1.23 14.17
C SER A 330 29.32 2.23 13.72
N ALA A 331 29.16 2.87 12.55
CA ALA A 331 30.14 3.83 12.03
C ALA A 331 30.27 5.07 12.93
N ARG A 332 31.47 5.67 12.99
CA ARG A 332 31.77 6.86 13.81
C ARG A 332 30.75 7.99 13.64
N ARG A 333 30.28 8.23 12.41
CA ARG A 333 29.29 9.28 12.08
C ARG A 333 27.92 9.12 12.75
N PHE A 334 27.61 7.92 13.27
CA PHE A 334 26.34 7.62 13.94
C PHE A 334 26.47 7.59 15.47
N LYS A 335 27.64 7.96 16.01
CA LYS A 335 27.96 7.84 17.44
C LYS A 335 28.50 9.16 17.97
N THR A 336 28.10 9.51 19.19
CA THR A 336 28.66 10.60 20.00
C THR A 336 29.24 10.01 21.28
N ASP A 337 29.92 10.84 22.09
CA ASP A 337 30.37 10.48 23.45
C ASP A 337 31.19 9.18 23.52
N ILE A 338 32.09 8.99 22.55
CA ILE A 338 32.90 7.77 22.42
C ILE A 338 34.07 7.84 23.41
N THR A 339 34.02 7.02 24.45
CA THR A 339 35.08 6.84 25.46
C THR A 339 35.39 5.36 25.69
N ASP A 340 36.50 5.07 26.37
CA ASP A 340 36.84 3.71 26.79
C ASP A 340 35.83 3.17 27.81
N MET A 341 35.53 1.88 27.74
CA MET A 341 34.52 1.23 28.59
C MET A 341 34.94 1.09 30.05
N ALA A 342 36.26 1.11 30.34
CA ALA A 342 36.82 1.00 31.68
C ALA A 342 36.13 -0.09 32.53
N ASN A 343 35.67 0.23 33.73
CA ASN A 343 35.07 -0.73 34.67
C ASN A 343 33.58 -1.00 34.41
N ALA A 344 32.97 -0.39 33.39
CA ALA A 344 31.55 -0.63 33.07
C ALA A 344 31.30 -2.11 32.73
N SER A 345 32.29 -2.79 32.15
CA SER A 345 32.21 -4.21 31.81
C SER A 345 32.36 -5.17 32.98
N ASP A 346 32.80 -4.74 34.17
CA ASP A 346 33.03 -5.62 35.33
C ASP A 346 31.74 -6.38 35.74
N ALA A 347 30.57 -5.81 35.42
CA ALA A 347 29.28 -6.44 35.65
C ALA A 347 29.16 -7.83 34.99
N VAL A 348 29.78 -8.06 33.82
CA VAL A 348 29.65 -9.35 33.11
C VAL A 348 30.28 -10.52 33.86
N LEU A 349 31.27 -10.25 34.72
CA LEU A 349 31.94 -11.29 35.52
C LEU A 349 31.04 -11.85 36.63
N ARG A 350 29.95 -11.16 36.96
CA ARG A 350 28.94 -11.60 37.95
C ARG A 350 27.73 -12.27 37.32
N LEU A 351 27.64 -12.32 35.99
CA LEU A 351 26.53 -12.97 35.30
C LEU A 351 26.69 -14.50 35.38
N ARG A 352 25.56 -15.20 35.49
CA ARG A 352 25.51 -16.66 35.61
C ARG A 352 24.98 -17.29 34.32
N PRO A 353 25.84 -17.93 33.50
CA PRO A 353 25.39 -18.70 32.34
C PRO A 353 24.56 -19.91 32.78
N VAL A 354 23.48 -20.19 32.06
CA VAL A 354 22.58 -21.32 32.32
C VAL A 354 22.31 -22.12 31.04
N SER A 355 21.94 -23.40 31.23
CA SER A 355 21.27 -24.17 30.19
C SER A 355 19.76 -24.21 30.50
N PHE A 356 18.94 -24.10 29.46
CA PHE A 356 17.49 -24.07 29.61
C PHE A 356 16.78 -24.73 28.43
N ARG A 357 15.48 -24.95 28.57
CA ARG A 357 14.58 -25.32 27.47
C ARG A 357 13.42 -24.34 27.49
N TYR A 358 12.97 -23.91 26.32
CA TYR A 358 11.71 -23.16 26.22
C TYR A 358 10.54 -24.05 26.64
N LYS A 359 9.47 -23.41 27.13
CA LYS A 359 8.21 -24.10 27.41
C LYS A 359 7.67 -24.77 26.14
N PRO A 360 6.96 -25.92 26.23
CA PRO A 360 6.46 -26.64 25.06
C PRO A 360 5.63 -25.78 24.11
N GLU A 361 4.82 -24.87 24.65
CA GLU A 361 4.02 -23.90 23.90
C GLU A 361 4.83 -22.89 23.06
N LEU A 362 6.10 -22.64 23.39
CA LEU A 362 6.98 -21.73 22.63
C LEU A 362 7.96 -22.46 21.72
N ASN A 363 8.30 -23.71 22.04
CA ASN A 363 9.17 -24.53 21.23
C ASN A 363 8.82 -26.02 21.38
N ALA A 364 8.12 -26.55 20.40
CA ALA A 364 7.70 -27.95 20.38
C ALA A 364 8.89 -28.95 20.33
N THR A 365 10.08 -28.54 19.88
CA THR A 365 11.24 -29.44 19.75
C THR A 365 11.89 -29.79 21.09
N GLY A 366 11.73 -28.94 22.11
CA GLY A 366 12.33 -29.15 23.44
C GLY A 366 13.87 -29.20 23.48
N ALA A 367 14.54 -28.73 22.43
CA ALA A 367 16.00 -28.75 22.34
C ALA A 367 16.63 -27.87 23.46
N PRO A 368 17.69 -28.34 24.15
CA PRO A 368 18.39 -27.55 25.14
C PRO A 368 19.11 -26.36 24.49
N GLN A 369 19.04 -25.21 25.15
CA GLN A 369 19.70 -23.96 24.77
C GLN A 369 20.57 -23.44 25.91
N PHE A 370 21.41 -22.44 25.61
CA PHE A 370 22.32 -21.82 26.55
C PHE A 370 22.12 -20.30 26.52
N GLY A 371 22.24 -19.65 27.67
CA GLY A 371 22.08 -18.21 27.75
C GLY A 371 22.08 -17.69 29.18
N LEU A 372 21.38 -16.59 29.38
CA LEU A 372 21.20 -15.87 30.63
C LEU A 372 19.70 -15.69 30.92
N ILE A 373 19.34 -15.57 32.19
CA ILE A 373 17.98 -15.26 32.64
C ILE A 373 17.86 -13.75 32.81
N ALA A 374 16.87 -13.12 32.15
CA ALA A 374 16.75 -11.66 32.12
C ALA A 374 16.58 -11.06 33.53
N GLU A 375 15.82 -11.73 34.40
CA GLU A 375 15.63 -11.34 35.80
C GLU A 375 16.96 -11.32 36.56
N GLU A 376 17.77 -12.38 36.45
CA GLU A 376 19.09 -12.47 37.10
C GLU A 376 20.07 -11.42 36.55
N VAL A 377 20.01 -11.14 35.24
CA VAL A 377 20.82 -10.08 34.63
C VAL A 377 20.40 -8.71 35.15
N ALA A 378 19.11 -8.45 35.28
CA ALA A 378 18.58 -7.18 35.75
C ALA A 378 19.02 -6.84 37.19
N GLU A 379 19.18 -7.85 38.05
CA GLU A 379 19.72 -7.69 39.41
C GLU A 379 21.19 -7.25 39.41
N VAL A 380 21.98 -7.70 38.43
CA VAL A 380 23.41 -7.38 38.31
C VAL A 380 23.64 -6.06 37.58
N ASN A 381 22.96 -5.87 36.45
CA ASN A 381 22.99 -4.65 35.65
C ASN A 381 21.68 -4.50 34.83
N PRO A 382 20.78 -3.57 35.23
CA PRO A 382 19.50 -3.38 34.56
C PRO A 382 19.61 -2.78 33.14
N ASP A 383 20.75 -2.21 32.74
CA ASP A 383 20.94 -1.64 31.39
C ASP A 383 21.20 -2.71 30.32
N LEU A 384 21.42 -3.96 30.74
CA LEU A 384 21.65 -5.12 29.87
C LEU A 384 20.39 -5.91 29.56
N VAL A 385 19.22 -5.43 30.01
CA VAL A 385 17.94 -6.07 29.75
C VAL A 385 17.00 -5.14 29.02
N VAL A 386 16.05 -5.75 28.36
CA VAL A 386 15.07 -5.11 27.50
C VAL A 386 13.68 -5.44 28.04
N ARG A 387 12.81 -4.43 28.13
CA ARG A 387 11.44 -4.57 28.58
C ARG A 387 10.46 -4.50 27.42
N ASP A 388 9.41 -5.32 27.45
CA ASP A 388 8.36 -5.30 26.45
C ASP A 388 7.47 -4.04 26.55
N ALA A 389 6.46 -3.96 25.68
CA ALA A 389 5.50 -2.85 25.67
C ALA A 389 4.68 -2.71 26.97
N LYS A 390 4.63 -3.75 27.81
CA LYS A 390 3.95 -3.73 29.13
C LYS A 390 4.91 -3.37 30.27
N GLY A 391 6.20 -3.22 29.98
CA GLY A 391 7.24 -2.94 30.97
C GLY A 391 7.81 -4.19 31.65
N GLU A 392 7.43 -5.38 31.21
CA GLU A 392 7.93 -6.66 31.73
C GLU A 392 9.28 -7.00 31.11
N LEU A 393 10.16 -7.68 31.87
CA LEU A 393 11.45 -8.11 31.34
C LEU A 393 11.24 -9.12 30.21
N SER A 394 11.84 -8.86 29.05
CA SER A 394 11.59 -9.62 27.83
C SER A 394 12.83 -10.35 27.34
N THR A 395 13.98 -9.67 27.23
CA THR A 395 15.20 -10.28 26.69
C THR A 395 16.47 -9.61 27.23
N VAL A 396 17.61 -10.26 27.01
CA VAL A 396 18.95 -9.76 27.36
C VAL A 396 19.61 -9.16 26.13
N ARG A 397 20.35 -8.07 26.31
CA ARG A 397 21.16 -7.40 25.29
C ARG A 397 22.47 -8.15 25.05
N TYR A 398 22.38 -9.33 24.43
CA TYR A 398 23.55 -10.18 24.17
C TYR A 398 24.62 -9.47 23.32
N GLU A 399 24.25 -8.52 22.46
CA GLU A 399 25.18 -7.70 21.69
C GLU A 399 26.06 -6.82 22.59
N ALA A 400 25.49 -6.26 23.66
CA ALA A 400 26.23 -5.47 24.64
C ALA A 400 27.14 -6.36 25.50
N VAL A 401 26.62 -7.51 25.93
CA VAL A 401 27.39 -8.51 26.70
C VAL A 401 28.63 -8.94 25.92
N ASN A 402 28.51 -9.24 24.62
CA ASN A 402 29.65 -9.63 23.78
C ASN A 402 30.73 -8.54 23.69
N ALA A 403 30.32 -7.27 23.56
CA ALA A 403 31.26 -6.15 23.54
C ALA A 403 31.96 -5.94 24.90
N MET A 404 31.24 -6.13 26.01
CA MET A 404 31.79 -6.04 27.36
C MET A 404 32.75 -7.20 27.65
N LEU A 405 32.44 -8.42 27.20
CA LEU A 405 33.32 -9.59 27.30
C LEU A 405 34.64 -9.37 26.57
N LEU A 406 34.60 -8.72 25.40
CA LEU A 406 35.83 -8.34 24.70
C LEU A 406 36.70 -7.39 25.55
N ASN A 407 36.09 -6.41 26.22
CA ASN A 407 36.84 -5.49 27.09
C ASN A 407 37.48 -6.24 28.27
N GLU A 408 36.74 -7.14 28.95
CA GLU A 408 37.30 -7.96 30.03
C GLU A 408 38.40 -8.90 29.56
N PHE A 409 38.23 -9.51 28.37
CA PHE A 409 39.28 -10.33 27.77
C PHE A 409 40.55 -9.51 27.52
N LEU A 410 40.43 -8.30 26.98
CA LEU A 410 41.59 -7.42 26.74
C LEU A 410 42.26 -6.98 28.04
N LYS A 411 41.50 -6.68 29.09
CA LYS A 411 42.05 -6.37 30.42
C LYS A 411 42.88 -7.52 30.98
N GLU A 412 42.33 -8.74 30.96
CA GLU A 412 43.04 -9.92 31.45
C GLU A 412 44.23 -10.27 30.56
N HIS A 413 44.12 -10.13 29.23
CA HIS A 413 45.25 -10.35 28.32
C HIS A 413 46.43 -9.41 28.64
N LEU A 414 46.17 -8.10 28.81
CA LEU A 414 47.19 -7.13 29.20
C LEU A 414 47.81 -7.43 30.57
N LYS A 415 47.02 -7.95 31.51
CA LYS A 415 47.51 -8.37 32.82
C LYS A 415 48.42 -9.59 32.72
N VAL A 416 48.08 -10.56 31.86
CA VAL A 416 48.91 -11.73 31.57
C VAL A 416 50.25 -11.31 30.96
N GLU A 417 50.25 -10.43 29.95
CA GLU A 417 51.50 -9.92 29.34
C GLU A 417 52.43 -9.25 30.38
N LYS A 418 51.86 -8.46 31.30
CA LYS A 418 52.62 -7.82 32.39
C LYS A 418 53.19 -8.85 33.37
N LEU A 419 52.43 -9.89 33.71
CA LEU A 419 52.89 -10.96 34.58
C LEU A 419 54.00 -11.78 33.91
N GLU A 420 53.88 -12.10 32.62
CA GLU A 420 54.93 -12.79 31.86
C GLU A 420 56.23 -11.98 31.82
N ALA A 421 56.15 -10.67 31.60
CA ALA A 421 57.31 -9.78 31.65
C ALA A 421 57.96 -9.74 33.05
N ALA A 422 57.14 -9.67 34.11
CA ALA A 422 57.62 -9.69 35.49
C ALA A 422 58.30 -11.02 35.84
N VAL A 423 57.72 -12.15 35.42
CA VAL A 423 58.31 -13.48 35.59
C VAL A 423 59.63 -13.60 34.83
N ALA A 424 59.71 -13.10 33.59
CA ALA A 424 60.94 -13.09 32.82
C ALA A 424 62.04 -12.24 33.50
N GLN A 425 61.68 -11.10 34.10
CA GLN A 425 62.62 -10.28 34.86
C GLN A 425 63.08 -10.99 36.14
N GLN A 426 62.16 -11.58 36.91
CA GLN A 426 62.52 -12.36 38.10
C GLN A 426 63.45 -13.53 37.77
N GLN A 427 63.23 -14.22 36.65
CA GLN A 427 64.12 -15.27 36.19
C GLN A 427 65.54 -14.75 35.89
N LYS A 428 65.68 -13.57 35.29
CA LYS A 428 66.98 -12.91 35.07
C LYS A 428 67.66 -12.55 36.40
N ASP A 429 66.93 -11.95 37.33
CA ASP A 429 67.46 -11.53 38.63
C ASP A 429 67.91 -12.75 39.47
N PHE A 430 67.13 -13.83 39.42
CA PHE A 430 67.47 -15.10 40.06
C PHE A 430 68.73 -15.74 39.45
N ALA A 431 68.86 -15.72 38.12
CA ALA A 431 70.04 -16.24 37.43
C ALA A 431 71.30 -15.40 37.76
N ALA A 432 71.17 -14.07 37.84
CA ALA A 432 72.24 -13.18 38.25
C ALA A 432 72.69 -13.45 39.69
N THR A 433 71.74 -13.56 40.63
CA THR A 433 72.01 -13.88 42.04
C THR A 433 72.67 -15.24 42.20
N THR A 434 72.17 -16.27 41.52
CA THR A 434 72.77 -17.62 41.52
C THR A 434 74.21 -17.59 41.00
N THR A 435 74.47 -16.79 39.96
CA THR A 435 75.82 -16.62 39.42
C THR A 435 76.75 -15.93 40.43
N GLN A 436 76.26 -14.91 41.12
CA GLN A 436 77.01 -14.22 42.17
C GLN A 436 77.32 -15.14 43.36
N GLN A 437 76.33 -15.89 43.86
CA GLN A 437 76.53 -16.87 44.93
C GLN A 437 77.55 -17.95 44.54
N ARG A 438 77.51 -18.44 43.29
CA ARG A 438 78.53 -19.40 42.80
C ARG A 438 79.94 -18.81 42.83
N LYS A 439 80.11 -17.54 42.44
CA LYS A 439 81.40 -16.85 42.54
C LYS A 439 81.86 -16.71 43.99
N GLU A 440 80.98 -16.30 44.90
CA GLU A 440 81.29 -16.20 46.33
C GLU A 440 81.68 -17.55 46.94
N ILE A 441 80.96 -18.62 46.62
CA ILE A 441 81.30 -19.99 47.04
C ILE A 441 82.66 -20.41 46.48
N GLN A 442 82.98 -20.10 45.22
CA GLN A 442 84.28 -20.40 44.62
C GLN A 442 85.42 -19.64 45.33
N LEU A 443 85.22 -18.35 45.62
CA LEU A 443 86.18 -17.54 46.38
C LEU A 443 86.39 -18.09 47.79
N LEU A 444 85.31 -18.47 48.47
CA LEU A 444 85.38 -19.09 49.79
C LEU A 444 86.14 -20.42 49.74
N ARG A 445 85.87 -21.27 48.74
CA ARG A 445 86.60 -22.53 48.53
C ARG A 445 88.09 -22.29 48.27
N ALA A 446 88.43 -21.28 47.48
CA ALA A 446 89.83 -20.91 47.22
C ALA A 446 90.53 -20.46 48.51
N SER A 447 89.88 -19.60 49.30
CA SER A 447 90.40 -19.15 50.59
C SER A 447 90.57 -20.30 51.59
N LEU A 448 89.62 -21.24 51.66
CA LEU A 448 89.74 -22.45 52.49
C LEU A 448 90.90 -23.34 52.04
N ALA A 449 91.12 -23.51 50.73
CA ALA A 449 92.24 -24.26 50.21
C ALA A 449 93.59 -23.59 50.57
N GLU A 450 93.66 -22.27 50.51
CA GLU A 450 94.82 -21.49 50.93
C GLU A 450 95.09 -21.64 52.44
N GLN A 451 94.06 -21.54 53.28
CA GLN A 451 94.17 -21.80 54.72
C GLN A 451 94.66 -23.23 55.00
N ALA A 452 94.12 -24.23 54.30
CA ALA A 452 94.57 -25.62 54.44
C ALA A 452 96.06 -25.79 54.08
N ALA A 453 96.53 -25.13 53.01
CA ALA A 453 97.93 -25.12 52.62
C ALA A 453 98.83 -24.41 53.65
N GLN A 454 98.37 -23.30 54.23
CA GLN A 454 99.07 -22.62 55.33
C GLN A 454 99.16 -23.50 56.58
N ILE A 455 98.08 -24.21 56.95
CA ILE A 455 98.08 -25.17 58.07
C ILE A 455 99.08 -26.30 57.82
N GLN A 456 99.13 -26.89 56.61
CA GLN A 456 100.13 -27.90 56.25
C GLN A 456 101.56 -27.36 56.37
N LYS A 457 101.79 -26.12 55.92
CA LYS A 457 103.11 -25.47 56.02
C LYS A 457 103.53 -25.24 57.47
N VAL A 458 102.62 -24.77 58.32
CA VAL A 458 102.86 -24.61 59.77
C VAL A 458 103.09 -25.98 60.42
N GLY A 459 102.34 -27.01 60.05
CA GLY A 459 102.55 -28.39 60.48
C GLY A 459 103.94 -28.92 60.09
N ALA A 460 104.38 -28.68 58.86
CA ALA A 460 105.72 -29.05 58.40
C ALA A 460 106.84 -28.29 59.14
N GLN A 461 106.62 -27.00 59.45
CA GLN A 461 107.55 -26.21 60.26
C GLN A 461 107.62 -26.70 61.72
N LEU A 462 106.48 -27.12 62.30
CA LEU A 462 106.42 -27.75 63.63
C LEU A 462 107.16 -29.10 63.66
N GLU A 463 107.00 -29.93 62.63
CA GLU A 463 107.76 -31.20 62.51
C GLU A 463 109.26 -30.94 62.31
N MET A 464 109.66 -29.93 61.54
CA MET A 464 111.06 -29.50 61.44
C MET A 464 111.63 -28.96 62.76
N SER A 465 110.81 -28.32 63.61
CA SER A 465 111.26 -27.82 64.93
C SER A 465 111.50 -28.94 65.95
N LYS A 466 110.96 -30.14 65.74
CA LYS A 466 111.26 -31.32 66.57
C LYS A 466 112.58 -32.02 66.18
N ALA A 467 113.13 -31.75 64.99
CA ALA A 467 114.32 -32.41 64.47
C ALA A 467 115.61 -31.59 64.72
N VAL A 468 115.98 -31.40 65.99
CA VAL A 468 117.36 -31.10 66.39
C VAL A 468 117.70 -31.86 67.68
N PRO A 469 118.44 -32.98 67.62
CA PRO A 469 119.21 -33.44 68.76
C PRO A 469 120.46 -32.56 68.88
N LYS A 470 120.62 -31.86 70.01
CA LYS A 470 121.89 -31.24 70.40
C LYS A 470 122.94 -32.34 70.58
N THR A 471 123.96 -32.36 69.71
CA THR A 471 125.23 -33.03 69.98
C THR A 471 125.98 -32.25 71.07
N VAL A 472 126.38 -32.95 72.13
CA VAL A 472 127.35 -32.46 73.11
C VAL A 472 128.66 -33.18 72.82
N SER A 473 129.67 -32.43 72.39
CA SER A 473 131.06 -32.90 72.33
C SER A 473 131.65 -32.90 73.73
N ASN A 474 132.35 -33.96 74.11
CA ASN A 474 133.45 -33.90 75.07
C ASN A 474 134.53 -34.89 74.62
N ASN A 475 135.66 -34.34 74.18
CA ASN A 475 136.97 -35.02 74.15
C ASN A 475 137.57 -34.98 75.58
N PRO A 476 138.49 -35.90 75.93
CA PRO A 476 139.87 -35.83 75.43
C PRO A 476 140.18 -36.73 74.24
#